data_AF-A0A6P0MQ04-F1
#
_entry.id   AF-A0A6P0MQ04-F1
#
_cell.length_a   1.000
_cell.length_b   1.000
_cell.length_c   1.000
_cell.angle_alpha   90.00
_cell.angle_beta   90.00
_cell.angle_gamma   90.00
#
_symmetry.space_group_name_H-M   'P 1'
#
loop_
_entity.id
_entity.type
_entity.pdbx_description
1 polymer ?
#
loop_
_entity_poly.entity_id
_entity_poly.type
_entity_poly.pdbx_seq_one_letter_code
_entity_poly.pdbx_strand_id
1 'polypeptide(L)'
;MSLNRYKPHIFVLPEDDANRQIANSFVLHPHLKERVIQVLPPARGWKKVVSKLLEIHVPEMWQYSEERIVLLIDFDQDKERLSYVNSQIPDDLKDRVFVLGVLSEPEKLRTGIKKTFEEIGEALANDCYDNTNELWGHELLKHNKTELERMIDYVKPFLFD
;
A
#
# COMPACT_ATOMS: atom_id res chain seq x y z
N MET A 1 -4.40 11.24 -16.06
CA MET A 1 -5.31 10.38 -16.85
C MET A 1 -6.07 9.51 -15.88
N SER A 2 -7.34 9.22 -16.15
CA SER A 2 -8.20 8.42 -15.25
C SER A 2 -7.91 6.92 -15.41
N LEU A 3 -7.93 6.17 -14.31
CA LEU A 3 -7.87 4.72 -14.33
C LEU A 3 -9.07 4.10 -15.05
N ASN A 4 -8.85 2.99 -15.75
CA ASN A 4 -9.96 2.18 -16.27
C ASN A 4 -10.38 1.16 -15.23
N ARG A 5 -11.51 1.42 -14.56
CA ARG A 5 -12.01 0.59 -13.44
C ARG A 5 -12.45 -0.83 -13.82
N TYR A 6 -12.57 -1.13 -15.12
CA TYR A 6 -12.93 -2.46 -15.63
C TYR A 6 -11.71 -3.33 -15.94
N LYS A 7 -10.49 -2.83 -15.72
CA LYS A 7 -9.24 -3.59 -15.86
C LYS A 7 -8.56 -3.71 -14.50
N PRO A 8 -7.68 -4.71 -14.31
CA PRO A 8 -6.88 -4.80 -13.08
C PRO A 8 -6.20 -3.46 -12.77
N HIS A 9 -6.47 -2.92 -11.60
CA HIS A 9 -5.88 -1.69 -11.10
C HIS A 9 -5.84 -1.70 -9.57
N ILE A 10 -5.05 -0.79 -9.01
CA ILE A 10 -4.84 -0.68 -7.57
C ILE A 10 -4.89 0.77 -7.09
N PHE A 11 -5.67 1.01 -6.04
CA PHE A 11 -5.64 2.27 -5.30
C PHE A 11 -4.69 2.16 -4.11
N VAL A 12 -4.00 3.24 -3.78
CA VAL A 12 -3.23 3.36 -2.54
C VAL A 12 -3.89 4.43 -1.70
N LEU A 13 -4.38 4.04 -0.52
CA LEU A 13 -5.02 4.94 0.45
C LEU A 13 -4.06 5.20 1.62
N PRO A 14 -3.29 6.31 1.58
CA PRO A 14 -2.37 6.63 2.65
C PRO A 14 -3.07 7.22 3.87
N GLU A 15 -2.55 6.90 5.05
CA GLU A 15 -2.97 7.50 6.31
C GLU A 15 -2.68 9.01 6.35
N ASP A 16 -1.46 9.42 5.96
CA ASP A 16 -0.95 10.76 6.15
C ASP A 16 -0.09 11.25 4.95
N ASP A 17 0.59 12.40 5.14
CA ASP A 17 1.42 12.99 4.10
C ASP A 17 2.70 12.21 3.84
N ALA A 18 3.36 11.71 4.89
CA ALA A 18 4.62 10.97 4.77
C ALA A 18 4.40 9.66 4.00
N ASN A 19 3.35 8.92 4.33
CA ASN A 19 2.94 7.72 3.61
C ASN A 19 2.60 8.03 2.14
N ARG A 20 1.91 9.15 1.88
CA ARG A 20 1.64 9.58 0.50
C ARG A 20 2.93 9.87 -0.27
N GLN A 21 3.92 10.53 0.34
CA GLN A 21 5.18 10.85 -0.34
C GLN A 21 5.95 9.58 -0.74
N ILE A 22 6.02 8.59 0.16
CA ILE A 22 6.61 7.28 -0.15
C ILE A 22 5.87 6.62 -1.32
N ALA A 23 4.54 6.56 -1.26
CA ALA A 23 3.72 5.97 -2.32
C ALA A 23 3.87 6.71 -3.66
N ASN A 24 3.92 8.04 -3.64
CA ASN A 24 4.12 8.86 -4.82
C ASN A 24 5.48 8.62 -5.46
N SER A 25 6.53 8.40 -4.67
CA SER A 25 7.84 8.07 -5.23
C SER A 25 7.90 6.63 -5.77
N PHE A 26 7.23 5.69 -5.09
CA PHE A 26 7.10 4.31 -5.59
C PHE A 26 6.49 4.25 -7.00
N VAL A 27 5.46 5.05 -7.28
CA VAL A 27 4.81 5.05 -8.60
C VAL A 27 5.65 5.66 -9.73
N LEU A 28 6.76 6.32 -9.42
CA LEU A 28 7.68 6.90 -10.42
C LEU A 28 8.67 5.88 -11.00
N HIS A 29 8.61 4.62 -10.55
CA HIS A 29 9.49 3.57 -11.05
C HIS A 29 9.31 3.35 -12.57
N PRO A 30 10.40 3.28 -13.37
CA PRO A 30 10.32 3.31 -14.83
C PRO A 30 9.60 2.11 -15.46
N HIS A 31 9.60 0.96 -14.79
CA HIS A 31 8.88 -0.25 -15.26
C HIS A 31 7.45 -0.36 -14.71
N LEU A 32 6.97 0.65 -13.98
CA LEU A 32 5.62 0.64 -13.41
C LEU A 32 4.60 1.19 -14.41
N LYS A 33 3.49 0.48 -14.59
CA LYS A 33 2.41 0.90 -15.47
C LYS A 33 1.58 2.02 -14.82
N GLU A 34 1.86 3.27 -15.16
CA GLU A 34 1.17 4.44 -14.59
C GLU A 34 -0.37 4.40 -14.66
N ARG A 35 -0.95 3.64 -15.60
CA ARG A 35 -2.41 3.54 -15.80
C ARG A 35 -3.10 2.44 -15.00
N VAL A 36 -2.39 1.78 -14.09
CA VAL A 36 -2.96 0.72 -13.24
C VAL A 36 -2.87 1.05 -11.75
N ILE A 37 -2.25 2.16 -11.36
CA ILE A 37 -2.12 2.56 -9.96
C ILE A 37 -2.56 4.02 -9.74
N GLN A 38 -3.26 4.30 -8.65
CA GLN A 38 -3.52 5.66 -8.16
C GLN A 38 -3.17 5.79 -6.70
N VAL A 39 -2.40 6.83 -6.35
CA VAL A 39 -2.27 7.28 -4.97
C VAL A 39 -3.40 8.27 -4.65
N LEU A 40 -4.19 7.96 -3.63
CA LEU A 40 -5.32 8.79 -3.19
C LEU A 40 -4.87 9.89 -2.21
N PRO A 41 -5.67 10.94 -2.01
CA PRO A 41 -5.43 11.92 -0.94
C PRO A 41 -5.41 11.25 0.44
N PRO A 42 -4.56 11.73 1.37
CA PRO A 42 -4.41 11.08 2.67
C PRO A 42 -5.72 11.13 3.46
N ALA A 43 -6.00 10.06 4.21
CA ALA A 43 -7.18 9.98 5.05
C ALA A 43 -7.11 10.87 6.28
N ARG A 44 -5.89 11.21 6.72
CA ARG A 44 -5.56 11.95 7.96
C ARG A 44 -5.94 11.15 9.20
N GLY A 45 -5.40 9.93 9.28
CA GLY A 45 -5.52 9.00 10.42
C GLY A 45 -6.06 7.62 10.04
N TRP A 46 -5.53 6.55 10.62
CA TRP A 46 -5.86 5.16 10.29
C TRP A 46 -7.36 4.83 10.47
N LYS A 47 -8.04 5.38 11.48
CA LYS A 47 -9.50 5.19 11.63
C LYS A 47 -10.27 5.73 10.44
N LYS A 48 -9.81 6.85 9.86
CA LYS A 48 -10.42 7.41 8.64
C LYS A 48 -10.07 6.61 7.40
N VAL A 49 -8.90 5.95 7.37
CA VAL A 49 -8.57 4.97 6.31
C VAL A 49 -9.61 3.87 6.32
N VAL A 50 -9.91 3.30 7.49
CA VAL A 50 -10.96 2.28 7.65
C VAL A 50 -12.35 2.80 7.28
N SER A 51 -12.76 3.97 7.78
CA SER A 51 -14.07 4.53 7.42
C SER A 51 -14.20 4.75 5.91
N LYS A 52 -13.17 5.32 5.24
CA LYS A 52 -13.17 5.49 3.78
C LYS A 52 -13.19 4.18 3.03
N LEU A 53 -12.46 3.16 3.52
CA LEU A 53 -12.54 1.82 2.95
C LEU A 53 -13.98 1.32 2.95
N LEU A 54 -14.65 1.35 4.11
CA LEU A 54 -15.99 0.77 4.26
C LEU A 54 -17.09 1.59 3.56
N GLU A 55 -17.01 2.92 3.63
CA GLU A 55 -18.07 3.80 3.13
C GLU A 55 -17.97 4.06 1.62
N ILE A 56 -16.76 4.02 1.06
CA ILE A 56 -16.50 4.39 -0.34
C ILE A 56 -15.99 3.20 -1.12
N HIS A 57 -14.84 2.64 -0.72
CA HIS A 57 -14.14 1.66 -1.56
C HIS A 57 -14.81 0.28 -1.57
N VAL A 58 -15.35 -0.20 -0.45
CA VAL A 58 -16.04 -1.50 -0.40
C VAL A 58 -17.24 -1.55 -1.35
N PRO A 59 -18.18 -0.58 -1.33
CA PRO A 59 -19.26 -0.50 -2.32
C PRO A 59 -18.76 -0.48 -3.76
N GLU A 60 -17.69 0.28 -4.03
CA GLU A 60 -17.10 0.36 -5.36
C GLU A 60 -16.43 -0.96 -5.79
N MET A 61 -15.73 -1.65 -4.89
CA MET A 61 -15.09 -2.95 -5.15
C MET A 61 -16.11 -4.07 -5.39
N TRP A 62 -17.32 -3.96 -4.84
CA TRP A 62 -18.43 -4.86 -5.22
C TRP A 62 -18.94 -4.58 -6.64
N GLN A 63 -18.89 -3.33 -7.09
CA GLN A 63 -19.25 -2.96 -8.46
C GLN A 63 -18.13 -3.28 -9.47
N TYR A 64 -16.88 -3.12 -9.08
CA TYR A 64 -15.69 -3.27 -9.92
C TYR A 64 -14.82 -4.43 -9.41
N SER A 65 -15.01 -5.62 -10.00
CA SER A 65 -14.31 -6.85 -9.59
C SER A 65 -12.78 -6.77 -9.72
N GLU A 66 -12.29 -5.92 -10.61
CA GLU A 66 -10.86 -5.75 -10.87
C GLU A 66 -10.16 -4.76 -9.95
N GLU A 67 -10.93 -4.02 -9.15
CA GLU A 67 -10.41 -3.05 -8.21
C GLU A 67 -9.74 -3.74 -7.03
N ARG A 68 -8.53 -3.28 -6.74
CA ARG A 68 -7.74 -3.63 -5.57
C ARG A 68 -7.37 -2.37 -4.82
N ILE A 69 -7.10 -2.48 -3.53
CA ILE A 69 -6.69 -1.35 -2.71
C ILE A 69 -5.63 -1.75 -1.70
N VAL A 70 -4.63 -0.88 -1.53
CA VAL A 70 -3.64 -0.94 -0.46
C VAL A 70 -3.96 0.16 0.54
N LEU A 71 -4.16 -0.23 1.79
CA LEU A 71 -4.20 0.69 2.91
C LEU A 71 -2.77 0.87 3.40
N LEU A 72 -2.26 2.10 3.34
CA LEU A 72 -0.91 2.42 3.82
C LEU A 72 -1.02 3.18 5.14
N ILE A 73 -0.83 2.47 6.25
CA ILE A 73 -1.07 2.96 7.62
C ILE A 73 0.14 2.77 8.53
N ASP A 74 0.23 3.58 9.58
CA ASP A 74 1.27 3.45 10.58
C ASP A 74 0.78 2.57 11.74
N PHE A 75 1.57 1.55 12.08
CA PHE A 75 1.17 0.60 13.13
C PHE A 75 1.47 1.12 14.54
N ASP A 76 2.34 2.14 14.71
CA ASP A 76 2.74 2.66 16.04
C ASP A 76 3.15 1.59 17.06
N GLN A 77 3.74 0.49 16.59
CA GLN A 77 4.10 -0.72 17.34
C GLN A 77 2.89 -1.47 17.94
N ASP A 78 1.69 -1.09 17.56
CA ASP A 78 0.43 -1.68 18.00
C ASP A 78 -0.06 -2.72 16.98
N LYS A 79 0.23 -4.00 17.29
CA LYS A 79 -0.22 -5.13 16.48
C LYS A 79 -1.74 -5.29 16.46
N GLU A 80 -2.46 -4.73 17.44
CA GLU A 80 -3.92 -4.78 17.45
C GLU A 80 -4.52 -3.94 16.33
N ARG A 81 -3.82 -2.89 15.85
CA ARG A 81 -4.29 -2.10 14.70
C ARG A 81 -4.42 -2.92 13.45
N LEU A 82 -3.41 -3.73 13.12
CA LEU A 82 -3.46 -4.61 11.95
C LEU A 82 -4.61 -5.62 12.09
N SER A 83 -4.75 -6.24 13.25
CA SER A 83 -5.84 -7.18 13.53
C SER A 83 -7.21 -6.51 13.43
N TYR A 84 -7.34 -5.28 13.94
CA TYR A 84 -8.57 -4.51 13.87
C TYR A 84 -8.92 -4.20 12.41
N VAL A 85 -7.99 -3.62 11.64
CA VAL A 85 -8.23 -3.29 10.23
C VAL A 85 -8.62 -4.53 9.44
N ASN A 86 -7.90 -5.63 9.62
CA ASN A 86 -8.22 -6.91 8.96
C ASN A 86 -9.61 -7.46 9.36
N SER A 87 -10.06 -7.24 10.60
CA SER A 87 -11.39 -7.65 11.04
C SER A 87 -12.53 -6.85 10.38
N GLN A 88 -12.24 -5.64 9.87
CA GLN A 88 -13.23 -4.80 9.20
C GLN A 88 -13.37 -5.13 7.70
N ILE A 89 -12.38 -5.81 7.11
CA ILE A 89 -12.40 -6.16 5.68
C ILE A 89 -13.42 -7.28 5.45
N PRO A 90 -14.41 -7.09 4.54
CA PRO A 90 -15.35 -8.15 4.16
C PRO A 90 -14.63 -9.39 3.64
N ASP A 91 -15.11 -10.58 4.00
CA ASP A 91 -14.46 -11.85 3.67
C ASP A 91 -14.26 -12.04 2.15
N ASP A 92 -15.23 -11.61 1.34
CA ASP A 92 -15.22 -11.68 -0.12
C ASP A 92 -14.22 -10.69 -0.77
N LEU A 93 -13.72 -9.71 -0.01
CA LEU A 93 -12.79 -8.70 -0.48
C LEU A 93 -11.36 -8.89 0.03
N LYS A 94 -11.11 -9.88 0.90
CA LYS A 94 -9.79 -10.10 1.51
C LYS A 94 -8.67 -10.23 0.49
N ASP A 95 -8.91 -10.90 -0.64
CA ASP A 95 -7.90 -11.08 -1.70
C ASP A 95 -7.66 -9.83 -2.57
N ARG A 96 -8.42 -8.76 -2.34
CA ARG A 96 -8.34 -7.50 -3.08
C ARG A 96 -7.99 -6.30 -2.20
N VAL A 97 -8.00 -6.46 -0.88
CA VAL A 97 -7.60 -5.44 0.08
C VAL A 97 -6.30 -5.88 0.75
N PHE A 98 -5.29 -5.00 0.70
CA PHE A 98 -3.98 -5.23 1.30
C PHE A 98 -3.70 -4.16 2.34
N VAL A 99 -3.01 -4.52 3.41
CA VAL A 99 -2.65 -3.57 4.49
C VAL A 99 -1.13 -3.57 4.66
N LEU A 100 -0.50 -2.45 4.31
CA LEU A 100 0.93 -2.24 4.45
C LEU A 100 1.19 -1.05 5.36
N GLY A 101 2.37 -1.04 5.98
CA GLY A 101 2.70 0.04 6.91
C GLY A 101 4.11 0.01 7.44
N VAL A 102 4.55 1.13 8.02
CA VAL A 102 5.74 1.13 8.86
C VAL A 102 5.34 0.64 10.25
N LEU A 103 6.18 -0.21 10.86
CA LEU A 103 5.86 -0.77 12.18
C LEU A 103 5.72 0.32 13.24
N SER A 104 6.49 1.40 13.11
CA SER A 104 6.41 2.60 13.95
C SER A 104 5.78 3.74 13.14
N GLU A 105 6.56 4.79 12.85
CA GLU A 105 6.20 5.91 11.98
C GLU A 105 7.22 6.03 10.82
N PRO A 106 6.84 6.61 9.67
CA PRO A 106 7.71 6.81 8.51
C PRO A 106 8.99 7.61 8.84
N GLU A 107 8.93 8.57 9.75
CA GLU A 107 10.05 9.42 10.17
C GLU A 107 11.18 8.62 10.82
N LYS A 108 10.83 7.56 11.56
CA LYS A 108 11.79 6.66 12.18
C LYS A 108 12.49 5.79 11.14
N LEU A 109 11.74 5.31 10.14
CA LEU A 109 12.31 4.60 9.00
C LEU A 109 13.30 5.51 8.25
N ARG A 110 12.87 6.73 7.91
CA ARG A 110 13.69 7.76 7.27
C ARG A 110 15.01 8.00 7.99
N THR A 111 14.93 8.20 9.30
CA THR A 111 16.10 8.42 10.16
C THR A 111 17.01 7.18 10.25
N GLY A 112 16.42 5.99 10.36
CA GLY A 112 17.13 4.73 10.55
C GLY A 112 18.00 4.35 9.35
N ILE A 113 17.48 4.54 8.14
CA ILE A 113 18.19 4.21 6.89
C ILE A 113 18.92 5.42 6.27
N LYS A 114 18.74 6.62 6.85
CA LYS A 114 19.34 7.90 6.39
C LYS A 114 19.02 8.24 4.92
N LYS A 115 17.77 8.00 4.50
CA LYS A 115 17.24 8.33 3.17
C LYS A 115 16.08 9.32 3.29
N THR A 116 15.72 10.00 2.22
CA THR A 116 14.47 10.78 2.12
C THR A 116 13.25 9.85 1.90
N PHE A 117 12.04 10.39 2.01
CA PHE A 117 10.83 9.62 1.68
C PHE A 117 10.76 9.21 0.20
N GLU A 118 11.36 10.01 -0.68
CA GLU A 118 11.49 9.69 -2.10
C GLU A 118 12.45 8.52 -2.30
N GLU A 119 13.66 8.61 -1.75
CA GLU A 119 14.65 7.53 -1.84
C GLU A 119 14.15 6.22 -1.18
N ILE A 120 13.23 6.30 -0.21
CA ILE A 120 12.51 5.14 0.33
C ILE A 120 11.57 4.55 -0.71
N GLY A 121 10.68 5.36 -1.28
CA GLY A 121 9.68 4.89 -2.25
C GLY A 121 10.33 4.24 -3.47
N GLU A 122 11.39 4.87 -4.00
CA GLU A 122 12.19 4.32 -5.10
C GLU A 122 12.82 2.97 -4.73
N ALA A 123 13.46 2.88 -3.57
CA ALA A 123 14.08 1.63 -3.12
C ALA A 123 13.06 0.50 -2.90
N LEU A 124 11.89 0.80 -2.34
CA LEU A 124 10.80 -0.18 -2.19
C LEU A 124 10.26 -0.66 -3.53
N ALA A 125 10.20 0.22 -4.54
CA ALA A 125 9.78 -0.13 -5.89
C ALA A 125 10.81 -1.02 -6.58
N ASN A 126 12.09 -0.68 -6.50
CA ASN A 126 13.19 -1.50 -7.02
C ASN A 126 13.18 -2.89 -6.39
N ASP A 127 13.07 -2.99 -5.06
CA ASP A 127 12.99 -4.28 -4.37
C ASP A 127 11.78 -5.12 -4.84
N CYS A 128 10.65 -4.46 -5.08
CA CYS A 128 9.44 -5.13 -5.55
C CYS A 128 9.60 -5.63 -6.99
N TYR A 129 10.27 -4.86 -7.85
CA TYR A 129 10.56 -5.23 -9.23
C TYR A 129 11.57 -6.40 -9.29
N ASP A 130 12.72 -6.25 -8.63
CA ASP A 130 13.86 -7.18 -8.67
C ASP A 130 13.70 -8.42 -7.76
N ASN A 131 12.68 -8.43 -6.88
CA ASN A 131 12.46 -9.47 -5.85
C ASN A 131 13.61 -9.62 -4.83
N THR A 132 14.35 -8.55 -4.55
CA THR A 132 15.54 -8.58 -3.68
C THR A 132 15.20 -8.42 -2.19
N ASN A 133 14.03 -7.85 -1.86
CA ASN A 133 13.54 -7.64 -0.48
C ASN A 133 14.56 -6.95 0.44
N GLU A 134 15.45 -6.07 -0.07
CA GLU A 134 16.53 -5.47 0.73
C GLU A 134 15.98 -4.51 1.79
N LEU A 135 15.29 -3.45 1.35
CA LEU A 135 14.63 -2.49 2.22
C LEU A 135 13.37 -3.09 2.86
N TRP A 136 12.61 -3.92 2.15
CA TRP A 136 11.49 -4.66 2.75
C TRP A 136 11.92 -5.57 3.91
N GLY A 137 13.16 -6.04 3.92
CA GLY A 137 13.76 -6.80 5.01
C GLY A 137 14.11 -5.99 6.26
N HIS A 138 14.02 -4.66 6.22
CA HIS A 138 14.31 -3.80 7.37
C HIS A 138 13.40 -4.09 8.57
N GLU A 139 13.89 -3.94 9.80
CA GLU A 139 13.16 -4.27 11.04
C GLU A 139 11.77 -3.62 11.13
N LEU A 140 11.65 -2.39 10.60
CA LEU A 140 10.39 -1.65 10.57
C LEU A 140 9.44 -2.03 9.43
N LEU A 141 9.86 -2.86 8.49
CA LEU A 141 9.09 -3.22 7.28
C LEU A 141 8.88 -4.73 7.11
N LYS A 142 9.76 -5.57 7.66
CA LYS A 142 9.73 -7.04 7.52
C LYS A 142 8.44 -7.70 7.98
N HIS A 143 7.66 -7.04 8.83
CA HIS A 143 6.37 -7.53 9.29
C HIS A 143 5.31 -7.52 8.17
N ASN A 144 5.49 -6.71 7.13
CA ASN A 144 4.64 -6.71 5.94
C ASN A 144 4.85 -7.93 5.03
N LYS A 145 5.87 -8.77 5.29
CA LYS A 145 6.29 -9.85 4.38
C LYS A 145 5.12 -10.70 3.86
N THR A 146 4.22 -11.11 4.75
CA THR A 146 3.06 -11.93 4.36
C THR A 146 2.11 -11.19 3.41
N GLU A 147 1.87 -9.90 3.64
CA GLU A 147 1.04 -9.09 2.73
C GLU A 147 1.75 -8.81 1.41
N LEU A 148 3.07 -8.61 1.42
CA LEU A 148 3.87 -8.45 0.20
C LEU A 148 3.86 -9.72 -0.66
N GLU A 149 4.00 -10.90 -0.05
CA GLU A 149 3.88 -12.19 -0.74
C GLU A 149 2.52 -12.31 -1.42
N ARG A 150 1.42 -11.94 -0.73
CA ARG A 150 0.08 -11.90 -1.34
C ARG A 150 0.02 -10.90 -2.49
N MET A 151 0.56 -9.70 -2.32
CA MET A 151 0.57 -8.69 -3.40
C MET A 151 1.37 -9.14 -4.62
N ILE A 152 2.44 -9.91 -4.45
CA ILE A 152 3.19 -10.46 -5.59
C ILE A 152 2.29 -11.35 -6.45
N ASP A 153 1.44 -12.18 -5.85
CA ASP A 153 0.54 -13.07 -6.60
C ASP A 153 -0.61 -12.30 -7.27
N TYR A 154 -1.19 -11.31 -6.59
CA TYR A 154 -2.42 -10.64 -7.03
C TYR A 154 -2.23 -9.30 -7.74
N VAL A 155 -1.08 -8.64 -7.58
CA VAL A 155 -0.83 -7.25 -8.02
C VAL A 155 0.33 -7.16 -9.01
N LYS A 156 1.47 -7.79 -8.72
CA LYS A 156 2.67 -7.71 -9.57
C LYS A 156 2.41 -8.01 -11.06
N PRO A 157 1.58 -9.00 -11.46
CA PRO A 157 1.35 -9.36 -12.87
C PRO A 157 0.79 -8.22 -13.74
N PHE A 158 0.09 -7.25 -13.14
CA PHE A 158 -0.43 -6.10 -13.87
C PHE A 158 0.26 -4.78 -13.51
N LEU A 159 1.03 -4.72 -12.42
CA LEU A 159 1.65 -3.49 -11.92
C LEU A 159 2.93 -3.12 -12.69
N PHE A 160 3.78 -4.10 -12.98
CA PHE A 160 5.03 -3.91 -13.72
C PHE A 160 4.91 -4.45 -15.15
N ASP A 161 5.74 -3.93 -16.06
CA ASP A 161 5.92 -4.44 -17.43
C ASP A 161 6.60 -5.81 -17.49
#